data_AF-A0A9E4GEE7-F1
#
_entry.id   AF-A0A9E4GEE7-F1
#
_cell.length_a   1.000
_cell.length_b   1.000
_cell.length_c   1.000
_cell.angle_alpha   90.00
_cell.angle_beta   90.00
_cell.angle_gamma   90.00
#
_symmetry.space_group_name_H-M   'P 1'
#
loop_
_entity.id
_entity.type
_entity.pdbx_description
1 polymer ?
#
loop_
_entity_poly.entity_id
_entity_poly.type
_entity_poly.pdbx_seq_one_letter_code
_entity_poly.pdbx_strand_id
1 'polypeptide(L)' 'MRDILARLNAAAGPADLDLPGLRLHRLKGEYAGFWAVLVRANWRVIFRFEAGHAVDVDYLDYH' A
#
# COMPACT_ATOMS: atom_id res chain seq x y z
N MET A 1 0.09 -1.06 15.58
CA MET A 1 -0.01 -2.10 14.52
C MET A 1 -1.41 -2.14 13.88
N ARG A 2 -2.30 -1.15 14.09
CA ARG A 2 -3.67 -1.15 13.55
C ARG A 2 -3.95 -0.05 12.52
N ASP A 3 -2.97 0.83 12.29
CA ASP A 3 -3.22 2.10 11.61
C ASP A 3 -3.18 2.03 10.08
N ILE A 4 -2.43 1.09 9.49
CA ILE A 4 -2.26 1.10 8.02
C ILE A 4 -3.53 0.67 7.28
N LEU A 5 -4.24 -0.35 7.76
CA LEU A 5 -5.50 -0.79 7.17
C LEU A 5 -6.60 0.27 7.28
N ALA A 6 -6.68 0.94 8.43
CA ALA A 6 -7.61 2.05 8.63
C ALA A 6 -7.30 3.22 7.67
N ARG A 7 -6.02 3.50 7.43
CA ARG A 7 -5.58 4.52 6.46
C ARG A 7 -5.88 4.12 5.02
N LEU A 8 -5.63 2.87 4.64
CA LEU A 8 -6.00 2.34 3.32
C LEU A 8 -7.50 2.43 3.06
N ASN A 9 -8.31 2.16 4.09
CA ASN A 9 -9.77 2.24 3.98
C ASN A 9 -10.28 3.69 3.92
N ALA A 10 -9.55 4.65 4.50
CA ALA A 10 -9.91 6.07 4.48
C ALA A 10 -9.32 6.83 3.27
N ALA A 11 -8.31 6.28 2.60
CA ALA A 11 -7.68 6.89 1.44
C ALA A 11 -8.61 6.85 0.22
N ALA A 12 -8.77 7.99 -0.45
CA ALA A 12 -9.49 8.08 -1.71
C ALA A 12 -8.58 7.80 -2.92
N GLY A 13 -7.27 7.78 -2.70
CA GLY A 13 -6.28 7.42 -3.70
C GLY A 13 -4.92 7.09 -3.11
N PRO A 14 -4.00 6.58 -3.95
CA PRO A 14 -2.65 6.25 -3.52
C PRO A 14 -1.87 7.48 -3.05
N ALA A 15 -2.17 8.67 -3.57
CA ALA A 15 -1.54 9.93 -3.14
C ALA A 15 -1.78 10.25 -1.65
N ASP A 16 -2.91 9.84 -1.07
CA ASP A 16 -3.20 10.03 0.36
C ASP A 16 -2.28 9.17 1.26
N LEU A 17 -1.66 8.15 0.66
CA LEU A 17 -0.73 7.23 1.33
C LEU A 17 0.74 7.58 1.06
N ASP A 18 1.03 8.64 0.28
CA ASP A 18 2.38 9.17 0.05
C ASP A 18 2.87 10.01 1.24
N LEU A 19 2.74 9.43 2.45
CA LEU A 19 3.14 10.07 3.68
C LEU A 19 4.63 9.81 3.96
N PRO A 20 5.35 10.77 4.56
CA PRO A 20 6.72 10.57 4.98
C PRO A 20 6.83 9.38 5.93
N GLY A 21 7.53 8.33 5.48
CA GLY A 21 7.69 7.06 6.21
C GLY A 21 7.05 5.84 5.54
N LEU A 22 5.98 6.03 4.75
CA LEU A 22 5.31 4.94 4.04
C LEU A 22 5.98 4.56 2.71
N ARG A 23 6.88 5.41 2.18
CA ARG A 23 7.67 5.16 0.95
C ARG A 23 6.82 4.54 -0.17
N LEU A 24 5.74 5.22 -0.52
CA LEU A 24 4.82 4.76 -1.56
C LEU A 24 5.56 4.65 -2.90
N HIS A 25 5.40 3.51 -3.57
CA HIS A 25 5.92 3.32 -4.92
C HIS A 25 5.05 2.35 -5.72
N ARG A 26 4.99 2.55 -7.04
CA ARG A 26 4.34 1.60 -7.95
C ARG A 26 5.23 0.38 -8.18
N LEU A 27 4.61 -0.79 -8.20
CA LEU A 27 5.25 -2.03 -8.58
C LEU A 27 5.23 -2.20 -10.11
N LYS A 28 6.14 -3.04 -10.61
CA LYS A 28 6.34 -3.37 -12.03
C LYS A 28 6.39 -4.89 -12.19
N GLY A 29 6.27 -5.39 -13.43
CA GLY A 29 6.30 -6.82 -13.73
C GLY A 29 4.96 -7.48 -13.43
N GLU A 30 4.97 -8.62 -12.73
CA GLU A 30 3.74 -9.37 -12.36
C GLU A 30 2.79 -8.56 -11.46
N TYR A 31 3.31 -7.60 -10.71
CA TYR A 31 2.52 -6.68 -9.88
C TYR A 31 2.32 -5.31 -10.55
N ALA A 32 2.43 -5.22 -11.88
CA ALA A 32 2.14 -3.98 -12.59
C ALA A 32 0.70 -3.51 -12.30
N GLY A 33 0.56 -2.27 -11.81
CA GLY A 33 -0.73 -1.71 -11.37
C GLY A 33 -0.96 -1.78 -9.86
N PHE A 34 -0.13 -2.50 -9.12
CA PHE A 34 -0.10 -2.45 -7.66
C PHE A 34 0.79 -1.32 -7.15
N TRP A 35 0.45 -0.86 -5.96
CA TRP A 35 1.21 0.07 -5.14
C TRP A 35 1.74 -0.65 -3.91
N ALA A 36 2.90 -0.25 -3.44
CA ALA A 36 3.51 -0.78 -2.24
C ALA A 36 3.82 0.34 -1.25
N VAL A 37 3.51 0.12 0.03
CA VAL A 37 3.92 0.98 1.15
C VAL A 37 4.72 0.18 2.16
N LEU A 38 5.78 0.79 2.68
CA LEU A 38 6.59 0.26 3.77
C LEU A 38 5.95 0.64 5.11
N VAL A 39 5.55 -0.34 5.91
CA VAL A 39 4.86 -0.09 7.19
C VAL A 39 5.87 -0.07 8.34
N ARG A 40 6.68 -1.13 8.50
CA ARG A 40 7.73 -1.22 9.54
C ARG A 40 8.78 -2.27 9.21
N ALA A 41 10.07 -1.98 9.47
CA ALA A 41 11.16 -2.95 9.65
C ALA A 41 11.14 -4.18 8.70
N ASN A 42 10.89 -3.96 7.40
CA ASN A 42 10.80 -4.93 6.29
C ASN A 42 9.39 -5.31 5.81
N TRP A 43 8.34 -4.96 6.55
CA TRP A 43 6.96 -5.27 6.18
C TRP A 43 6.45 -4.29 5.13
N ARG A 44 6.01 -4.82 3.99
CA ARG A 44 5.36 -4.05 2.93
C ARG A 44 3.91 -4.49 2.76
N VAL A 45 3.04 -3.52 2.53
CA VAL A 45 1.65 -3.78 2.11
C VAL A 45 1.54 -3.41 0.66
N ILE A 46 1.00 -4.33 -0.14
CA ILE A 46 0.67 -4.09 -1.54
C ILE A 46 -0.82 -3.99 -1.71
N PHE A 47 -1.27 -3.15 -2.64
CA PHE A 47 -2.69 -2.94 -2.92
C PHE A 47 -2.86 -2.35 -4.31
N ARG A 48 -4.04 -2.52 -4.90
CA ARG A 48 -4.48 -1.77 -6.08
C ARG A 48 -5.49 -0.71 -5.69
N PHE A 49 -5.64 0.30 -6.52
CA PHE A 49 -6.71 1.27 -6.39
C PHE A 49 -7.68 1.10 -7.55
N GLU A 50 -8.93 0.76 -7.22
CA GLU A 50 -10.01 0.65 -8.18
C GLU A 50 -11.22 1.45 -7.66
N ALA A 51 -11.78 2.30 -8.52
CA ALA A 51 -12.94 3.15 -8.19
C ALA A 51 -12.81 3.98 -6.88
N GLY A 52 -11.60 4.41 -6.52
CA GLY A 52 -11.33 5.20 -5.32
C GLY A 52 -11.18 4.39 -4.04
N HIS A 53 -11.11 3.07 -4.13
CA HIS A 53 -10.92 2.17 -2.98
C HIS A 53 -9.68 1.30 -3.16
N ALA A 54 -9.02 1.00 -2.05
CA ALA A 54 -7.95 0.01 -2.02
C ALA A 54 -8.54 -1.40 -2.14
N VAL A 55 -8.12 -2.15 -3.15
CA VAL A 55 -8.52 -3.54 -3.42
C VAL A 55 -7.29 -4.44 -3.51
N ASP A 56 -7.46 -5.76 -3.37
CA ASP A 56 -6.38 -6.76 -3.36
C ASP A 56 -5.22 -6.36 -2.45
N VAL A 57 -5.58 -6.02 -1.21
CA VAL A 57 -4.62 -5.65 -0.18
C VAL A 57 -3.95 -6.92 0.34
N ASP A 58 -2.62 -6.99 0.20
CA ASP A 58 -1.82 -8.13 0.65
C ASP A 58 -0.55 -7.67 1.39
N TYR A 59 0.02 -8.57 2.20
CA TYR A 59 1.21 -8.33 3.00
C TYR A 59 2.40 -9.11 2.44
N LEU A 60 3.44 -8.39 2.03
CA LEU A 60 4.74 -8.97 1.72
C LEU A 60 5.64 -8.87 2.95
N ASP A 61 5.84 -10.01 3.61
CA ASP A 61 6.92 -10.19 4.59
C ASP A 61 8.18 -10.62 3.84
N TYR A 62 9.19 -9.76 3.83
CA TYR A 62 10.53 -10.12 3.38
C TYR A 62 11.30 -10.62 4.61
N HIS A 63 11.34 -11.94 4.77
CA HIS A 63 12.17 -12.63 5.77
C HIS A 63 13.61 -12.76 5.27
#